data_AF-A0AAV4MKJ0-F1
#
_entry.id   AF-A0AAV4MKJ0-F1
#
_cell.length_a   1.000
_cell.length_b   1.000
_cell.length_c   1.000
_cell.angle_alpha   90.00
_cell.angle_beta   90.00
_cell.angle_gamma   90.00
#
_symmetry.space_group_name_H-M   'P 1'
#
loop_
_entity.id
_entity.type
_entity.pdbx_description
1 polymer ?
#
loop_
_entity_poly.entity_id
_entity_poly.type
_entity_poly.pdbx_seq_one_letter_code
_entity_poly.pdbx_strand_id
1 'polypeptide(L)'
;MIEASEPKLLPIMVRYTDNLKDQIAEISNQFEDDVRIKLAGEQLKIFPANSDIHRAITKYLTDGKIEFYVITPKNQRPLKAVLKGLPVSYSADEIATGLAVLGLKIDQVRQLTNLKTKAPIPVWQIEKPLKTTRSSR
;
A
#
# COMPACT_ATOMS: atom_id res chain seq x y z
N MET A 1 -4.46 -12.78 -29.17
CA MET A 1 -3.31 -12.80 -28.26
C MET A 1 -3.36 -11.50 -27.47
N ILE A 2 -3.60 -11.55 -26.17
CA ILE A 2 -3.61 -10.34 -25.34
C ILE A 2 -2.17 -10.22 -24.83
N GLU A 3 -1.42 -9.30 -25.43
CA GLU A 3 -0.08 -8.96 -24.96
C GLU A 3 -0.21 -8.43 -23.54
N ALA A 4 0.25 -9.23 -22.57
CA ALA A 4 0.28 -8.82 -21.18
C ALA A 4 1.33 -7.71 -21.09
N SER A 5 0.89 -6.45 -21.19
CA SER A 5 1.75 -5.29 -20.99
C SER A 5 2.49 -5.47 -19.68
N GLU A 6 3.82 -5.35 -19.71
CA GLU A 6 4.64 -5.50 -18.51
C GLU A 6 4.08 -4.63 -17.38
N PRO A 7 3.99 -5.17 -16.15
CA PRO A 7 3.41 -4.44 -15.03
C PRO A 7 4.24 -3.17 -14.81
N LYS A 8 3.60 -2.01 -15.04
CA LYS A 8 4.24 -0.71 -14.89
C LYS A 8 4.90 -0.61 -13.52
N LEU A 9 6.22 -0.43 -13.51
CA LEU A 9 7.00 -0.33 -12.29
C LEU A 9 6.48 0.85 -11.45
N LEU A 10 6.31 0.58 -10.15
CA LEU A 10 5.78 1.55 -9.22
C LEU A 10 6.91 2.49 -8.79
N PRO A 11 6.62 3.78 -8.65
CA PRO A 11 7.62 4.72 -8.17
C PRO A 11 7.92 4.48 -6.69
N ILE A 12 9.18 4.68 -6.32
CA ILE A 12 9.64 4.69 -4.94
C ILE A 12 9.56 6.14 -4.45
N MET A 13 8.87 6.38 -3.34
CA MET A 13 8.78 7.70 -2.72
C MET A 13 9.70 7.78 -1.53
N VAL A 14 10.58 8.76 -1.50
CA VAL A 14 11.48 9.03 -0.37
C VAL A 14 11.00 10.31 0.31
N ARG A 15 10.93 10.30 1.65
CA ARG A 15 10.54 11.47 2.44
C ARG A 15 11.65 12.52 2.39
N TYR A 16 11.27 13.79 2.32
CA TYR A 16 12.19 14.92 2.35
C TYR A 16 13.15 14.86 3.56
N THR A 17 14.42 15.09 3.31
CA THR A 17 15.43 15.42 4.32
C THR A 17 16.15 16.69 3.87
N ASP A 18 16.78 17.43 4.80
CA ASP A 18 17.34 18.76 4.53
C ASP A 18 18.40 18.78 3.40
N ASN A 19 19.00 17.63 3.08
CA ASN A 19 20.05 17.47 2.06
C ASN A 19 19.51 16.89 0.73
N LEU A 20 18.40 17.43 0.23
CA LEU A 20 17.71 16.92 -0.96
C LEU A 20 18.57 16.92 -2.24
N LYS A 21 19.42 17.95 -2.42
CA LYS A 21 20.29 18.04 -3.61
C LYS A 21 21.36 16.95 -3.61
N ASP A 22 21.92 16.66 -2.45
CA ASP A 22 22.97 15.66 -2.30
C ASP A 22 22.40 14.26 -2.50
N GLN A 23 21.21 13.98 -1.96
CA GLN A 23 20.51 12.70 -2.18
C GLN A 23 20.14 12.47 -3.65
N ILE A 24 19.69 13.50 -4.35
CA ILE A 24 19.39 13.40 -5.79
C ILE A 24 20.67 13.13 -6.57
N ALA A 25 21.75 13.86 -6.27
CA ALA A 25 23.04 13.69 -6.93
C ALA A 25 23.62 12.29 -6.68
N GLU A 26 23.56 11.79 -5.43
CA GLU A 26 24.07 10.48 -5.06
C GLU A 26 23.30 9.34 -5.75
N ILE A 27 21.97 9.39 -5.75
CA ILE A 27 21.14 8.39 -6.43
C ILE A 27 21.35 8.47 -7.96
N SER A 28 21.44 9.68 -8.51
CA SER A 28 21.71 9.86 -9.95
C SER A 28 23.10 9.39 -10.34
N ASN A 29 24.11 9.53 -9.47
CA ASN A 29 25.46 9.02 -9.72
C ASN A 29 25.55 7.50 -9.58
N GLN A 30 24.79 6.90 -8.66
CA GLN A 30 24.84 5.47 -8.39
C GLN A 30 24.07 4.64 -9.43
N PHE A 31 23.01 5.18 -10.00
CA PHE A 31 22.11 4.46 -10.90
C PHE A 31 21.96 5.09 -12.30
N GLU A 32 22.66 6.20 -12.56
CA GLU A 32 22.78 6.86 -13.87
C GLU A 32 21.43 7.01 -14.61
N ASP A 33 21.40 6.72 -15.91
CA ASP A 33 20.26 6.91 -16.81
C ASP A 33 19.09 5.93 -16.57
N ASP A 34 19.27 4.92 -15.72
CA ASP A 34 18.24 3.93 -15.39
C ASP A 34 17.22 4.43 -14.37
N VAL A 35 17.36 5.68 -13.91
CA VAL A 35 16.50 6.26 -12.87
C VAL A 35 16.05 7.66 -13.25
N ARG A 36 14.73 7.84 -13.32
CA ARG A 36 14.13 9.17 -13.48
C ARG A 36 13.64 9.68 -12.14
N ILE A 37 14.16 10.81 -11.68
CA ILE A 37 13.80 11.42 -10.40
C ILE A 37 12.88 12.62 -10.65
N LYS A 38 11.80 12.76 -9.86
CA LYS A 38 10.91 13.93 -9.86
C LYS A 38 10.62 14.40 -8.45
N LEU A 39 10.74 15.71 -8.22
CA LEU A 39 10.26 16.33 -6.99
C LEU A 39 8.73 16.45 -7.02
N ALA A 40 8.06 16.01 -5.95
CA ALA A 40 6.61 16.06 -5.82
C ALA A 40 6.23 16.56 -4.41
N GLY A 41 6.24 17.88 -4.21
CA GLY A 41 6.03 18.49 -2.89
C GLY A 41 7.17 18.14 -1.93
N GLU A 42 6.83 17.65 -0.74
CA GLU A 42 7.77 17.20 0.30
C GLU A 42 8.27 15.75 0.09
N GLN A 43 8.16 15.22 -1.13
CA GLN A 43 8.58 13.86 -1.44
C GLN A 43 9.36 13.80 -2.74
N LEU A 44 10.37 12.93 -2.76
CA LEU A 44 11.11 12.59 -3.96
C LEU A 44 10.50 11.33 -4.59
N LYS A 45 10.09 11.41 -5.85
CA LYS A 45 9.58 10.26 -6.62
C LYS A 45 10.66 9.74 -7.54
N ILE A 46 11.07 8.51 -7.30
CA ILE A 46 12.09 7.81 -8.06
C ILE A 46 11.39 6.79 -8.96
N PHE A 47 11.60 6.90 -10.27
CA PHE A 47 11.04 6.01 -11.28
C PHE A 47 12.16 5.13 -11.84
N PRO A 48 12.25 3.85 -11.42
CA PRO A 48 13.25 2.92 -11.96
C PRO A 48 12.86 2.45 -13.36
N ALA A 49 13.86 2.22 -14.22
CA ALA A 49 13.67 1.71 -15.57
C ALA A 49 13.30 0.21 -15.59
N ASN A 50 13.88 -0.59 -14.69
CA ASN A 50 13.70 -2.03 -14.63
C ASN A 50 13.48 -2.54 -13.17
N SER A 51 13.08 -3.80 -13.03
CA SER A 51 12.78 -4.40 -11.72
C SER A 51 14.01 -4.64 -10.83
N ASP A 52 15.17 -4.84 -11.44
CA ASP A 52 16.43 -5.05 -10.71
C ASP A 52 16.94 -3.76 -10.08
N ILE A 53 16.86 -2.64 -10.81
CA ILE A 53 17.15 -1.29 -10.32
C ILE A 53 16.15 -0.91 -9.22
N HIS A 54 14.86 -1.24 -9.37
CA HIS A 54 13.89 -1.04 -8.29
C HIS A 54 14.33 -1.77 -6.99
N ARG A 55 14.78 -3.02 -7.10
CA ARG A 55 15.26 -3.81 -5.95
C ARG A 55 16.56 -3.23 -5.38
N ALA A 56 17.48 -2.79 -6.23
CA ALA A 56 18.75 -2.19 -5.83
C ALA A 56 18.54 -0.87 -5.06
N ILE A 57 17.67 0.02 -5.55
CA ILE A 57 17.33 1.28 -4.86
C ILE A 57 16.65 0.98 -3.52
N THR A 58 15.69 0.05 -3.49
CA THR A 58 15.01 -0.35 -2.25
C THR A 58 16.01 -0.85 -1.21
N LYS A 59 16.97 -1.66 -1.64
CA LYS A 59 18.04 -2.16 -0.77
C LYS A 59 18.93 -1.03 -0.26
N TYR A 60 19.38 -0.14 -1.14
CA TYR A 60 20.19 1.03 -0.79
C TYR A 60 19.49 1.90 0.27
N LEU A 61 18.21 2.22 0.07
CA LEU A 61 17.44 3.03 1.02
C LEU A 61 17.25 2.31 2.36
N THR A 62 17.08 0.99 2.34
CA THR A 62 16.96 0.17 3.56
C THR A 62 18.27 0.14 4.35
N ASP A 63 19.39 -0.10 3.66
CA ASP A 63 20.73 -0.17 4.25
C ASP A 63 21.16 1.21 4.82
N GLY A 64 20.80 2.29 4.11
CA GLY A 64 20.99 3.68 4.54
C GLY A 64 20.02 4.15 5.63
N LYS A 65 19.07 3.30 6.08
CA LYS A 65 18.01 3.65 7.04
C LYS A 65 17.19 4.89 6.64
N ILE A 66 17.02 5.10 5.34
CA ILE A 66 16.24 6.20 4.78
C ILE A 66 14.77 5.77 4.74
N GLU A 67 13.87 6.59 5.25
CA GLU A 67 12.44 6.30 5.18
C GLU A 67 11.91 6.44 3.74
N PHE A 68 11.41 5.34 3.19
CA PHE A 68 10.78 5.31 1.88
C PHE A 68 9.45 4.55 1.89
N TYR A 69 8.62 4.84 0.89
CA TYR A 69 7.34 4.21 0.67
C TYR A 69 7.21 3.77 -0.78
N VAL A 70 6.82 2.51 -0.99
CA VAL A 70 6.44 1.98 -2.29
C VAL A 70 4.94 1.73 -2.28
N ILE A 71 4.24 2.29 -3.26
CA ILE A 71 2.79 2.08 -3.38
C ILE A 71 2.53 0.60 -3.61
N THR A 72 1.73 -0.03 -2.75
CA THR A 72 1.27 -1.39 -3.02
C THR A 72 0.38 -1.41 -4.28
N PRO A 73 0.64 -2.27 -5.28
CA PRO A 73 -0.16 -2.32 -6.49
C PRO A 73 -1.59 -2.76 -6.17
N LYS A 74 -2.56 -2.39 -7.02
CA LYS A 74 -3.99 -2.59 -6.74
C LYS A 74 -4.36 -4.07 -6.51
N ASN A 75 -3.71 -4.98 -7.21
CA ASN A 75 -3.88 -6.43 -7.06
C ASN A 75 -3.32 -6.98 -5.73
N GLN A 76 -2.46 -6.22 -5.05
CA GLN A 76 -1.85 -6.57 -3.77
C GLN A 76 -2.45 -5.78 -2.59
N ARG A 77 -3.51 -4.99 -2.81
CA ARG A 77 -4.22 -4.32 -1.71
C ARG A 77 -5.36 -5.19 -1.16
N PRO A 78 -5.50 -5.33 0.17
CA PRO A 78 -6.66 -5.99 0.75
C PRO A 78 -7.95 -5.27 0.33
N LEU A 79 -9.02 -6.04 0.12
CA LEU A 79 -10.32 -5.48 -0.23
C LEU A 79 -10.95 -4.90 1.02
N LYS A 80 -11.25 -3.59 1.00
CA LYS A 80 -11.99 -2.91 2.07
C LYS A 80 -13.43 -2.68 1.64
N ALA A 81 -14.37 -3.10 2.47
CA ALA A 81 -15.79 -2.85 2.27
C ALA A 81 -16.39 -2.21 3.51
N VAL A 82 -17.52 -1.51 3.33
CA VAL A 82 -18.21 -0.81 4.42
C VAL A 82 -19.64 -1.37 4.52
N LEU A 83 -19.99 -1.88 5.69
CA LEU A 83 -21.33 -2.32 6.05
C LEU A 83 -22.04 -1.18 6.78
N LYS A 84 -23.18 -0.74 6.26
CA LYS A 84 -24.00 0.32 6.86
C LYS A 84 -25.30 -0.27 7.41
N GLY A 85 -25.85 0.35 8.45
CA GLY A 85 -27.16 -0.01 8.99
C GLY A 85 -27.14 -1.12 10.05
N LEU A 86 -25.96 -1.61 10.43
CA LEU A 86 -25.81 -2.48 11.58
C LEU A 86 -25.79 -1.64 12.87
N PRO A 87 -26.57 -2.00 13.90
CA PRO A 87 -26.56 -1.34 15.19
C PRO A 87 -25.16 -1.21 15.78
N VAL A 88 -24.94 -0.14 16.56
CA VAL A 88 -23.65 0.10 17.22
C VAL A 88 -23.37 -0.86 18.37
N SER A 89 -24.38 -1.57 18.85
CA SER A 89 -24.29 -2.53 19.94
C SER A 89 -23.64 -3.86 19.56
N TYR A 90 -23.57 -4.17 18.25
CA TYR A 90 -22.87 -5.36 17.79
C TYR A 90 -21.37 -5.26 18.08
N SER A 91 -20.77 -6.39 18.39
CA SER A 91 -19.32 -6.53 18.51
C SER A 91 -18.67 -6.87 17.16
N ALA A 92 -17.37 -6.57 17.04
CA ALA A 92 -16.60 -6.95 15.86
C ALA A 92 -16.60 -8.47 15.64
N ASP A 93 -16.61 -9.26 16.73
CA ASP A 93 -16.56 -10.73 16.68
C ASP A 93 -17.88 -11.33 16.19
N GLU A 94 -19.02 -10.78 16.59
CA GLU A 94 -20.34 -11.20 16.09
C GLU A 94 -20.46 -10.95 14.59
N ILE A 95 -20.00 -9.78 14.13
CA ILE A 95 -20.00 -9.43 12.70
C ILE A 95 -19.03 -10.33 11.93
N ALA A 96 -17.83 -10.58 12.46
CA ALA A 96 -16.85 -11.47 11.85
C ALA A 96 -17.40 -12.90 11.73
N THR A 97 -18.06 -13.40 12.78
CA THR A 97 -18.69 -14.73 12.81
C THR A 97 -19.83 -14.81 11.80
N GLY A 98 -20.71 -13.80 11.74
CA GLY A 98 -21.79 -13.75 10.75
C GLY A 98 -21.28 -13.76 9.31
N LEU A 99 -20.20 -13.02 9.03
CA LEU A 99 -19.55 -13.02 7.71
C LEU A 99 -18.87 -14.36 7.41
N ALA A 100 -18.28 -15.02 8.41
CA ALA A 100 -17.68 -16.34 8.27
C ALA A 100 -18.72 -17.42 7.92
N VAL A 101 -19.91 -17.36 8.52
CA VAL A 101 -21.05 -18.25 8.19
C VAL A 101 -21.48 -18.07 6.73
N LEU A 102 -21.39 -16.85 6.18
CA LEU A 102 -21.65 -16.57 4.76
C LEU A 102 -20.50 -17.01 3.83
N GLY A 103 -19.46 -17.67 4.35
CA GLY A 103 -18.29 -18.13 3.59
C GLY A 103 -17.28 -17.02 3.27
N LEU A 104 -17.39 -15.86 3.93
CA LEU A 104 -16.43 -14.77 3.76
C LEU A 104 -15.35 -14.86 4.83
N LYS A 105 -14.11 -15.12 4.41
CA LYS A 105 -12.94 -14.93 5.27
C LYS A 105 -12.65 -13.43 5.43
N ILE A 106 -12.67 -12.95 6.65
CA ILE A 106 -12.40 -11.55 7.02
C ILE A 106 -11.13 -11.50 7.87
N ASP A 107 -10.25 -10.53 7.61
CA ASP A 107 -9.03 -10.32 8.39
C ASP A 107 -9.25 -9.30 9.51
N GLN A 108 -10.03 -8.26 9.25
CA GLN A 108 -10.28 -7.18 10.19
C GLN A 108 -11.72 -6.68 10.10
N VAL A 109 -12.33 -6.44 11.25
CA VAL A 109 -13.62 -5.75 11.39
C VAL A 109 -13.40 -4.58 12.33
N ARG A 110 -13.83 -3.38 11.94
CA ARG A 110 -13.69 -2.15 12.73
C ARG A 110 -14.96 -1.32 12.67
N GLN A 111 -15.46 -0.92 13.83
CA GLN A 111 -16.52 0.09 13.89
C GLN A 111 -15.93 1.46 13.57
N LEU A 112 -16.59 2.19 12.70
CA LEU A 112 -16.22 3.58 12.44
C LEU A 112 -16.78 4.47 13.55
N THR A 113 -16.10 5.59 13.77
CA THR A 113 -16.52 6.62 14.71
C THR A 113 -16.77 7.94 13.99
N ASN A 114 -17.63 8.76 14.55
CA ASN A 114 -17.82 10.12 14.10
C ASN A 114 -16.50 10.89 14.28
N LEU A 115 -16.04 11.57 13.22
CA LEU A 115 -14.75 12.26 13.23
C LEU A 115 -14.67 13.37 14.30
N LYS A 116 -15.78 14.07 14.55
CA LYS A 116 -15.87 15.19 15.49
C LYS A 116 -16.09 14.72 16.93
N THR A 117 -17.10 13.88 17.16
CA THR A 117 -17.49 13.47 18.53
C THR A 117 -16.77 12.22 19.03
N LYS A 118 -16.04 11.51 18.15
CA LYS A 118 -15.40 10.21 18.42
C LYS A 118 -16.36 9.10 18.86
N ALA A 119 -17.67 9.34 18.83
CA ALA A 119 -18.69 8.36 19.16
C ALA A 119 -18.83 7.29 18.06
N PRO A 120 -19.12 6.02 18.39
CA PRO A 120 -19.35 4.96 17.41
C PRO A 120 -20.56 5.25 16.54
N ILE A 121 -20.46 4.92 15.25
CA ILE A 121 -21.54 5.06 14.27
C ILE A 121 -21.96 3.68 13.73
N PRO A 122 -23.19 3.52 13.21
CA PRO A 122 -23.70 2.25 12.67
C PRO A 122 -23.10 1.95 11.28
N VAL A 123 -21.77 2.04 11.20
CA VAL A 123 -20.96 1.84 10.00
C VAL A 123 -19.73 1.05 10.40
N TRP A 124 -19.54 -0.08 9.72
CA TRP A 124 -18.48 -1.03 10.00
C TRP A 124 -17.60 -1.19 8.78
N GLN A 125 -16.29 -1.05 8.95
CA GLN A 125 -15.30 -1.35 7.93
C GLN A 125 -14.84 -2.80 8.09
N ILE A 126 -14.87 -3.54 6.99
CA ILE A 126 -14.35 -4.90 6.91
C ILE A 126 -13.19 -4.96 5.91
N GLU A 127 -12.16 -5.70 6.25
CA GLU A 127 -11.02 -5.94 5.38
C GLU A 127 -10.89 -7.44 5.11
N LYS A 128 -10.80 -7.80 3.84
CA LYS A 128 -10.66 -9.17 3.37
C LYS A 128 -9.22 -9.42 2.89
N PRO A 129 -8.61 -10.57 3.25
CA PRO A 129 -7.33 -10.96 2.69
C PRO A 129 -7.47 -11.13 1.18
N LEU A 130 -6.42 -10.77 0.45
CA LEU A 130 -6.39 -11.09 -0.97
C LEU A 130 -6.54 -12.58 -1.19
N LYS A 131 -7.25 -12.95 -2.25
CA LYS A 131 -7.21 -14.31 -2.76
C LYS A 131 -5.77 -14.56 -3.19
N THR A 132 -5.01 -15.31 -2.41
CA THR A 132 -3.84 -15.99 -2.94
C THR A 132 -4.41 -17.02 -3.90
N THR A 133 -4.33 -16.76 -5.21
CA THR A 133 -4.35 -17.86 -6.16
C THR A 133 -3.06 -18.64 -5.90
N ARG A 134 -3.08 -19.52 -4.90
CA ARG A 134 -2.22 -20.70 -4.96
C ARG A 134 -2.79 -21.49 -6.13
N SER A 135 -2.22 -21.28 -7.30
CA SER A 135 -2.24 -22.28 -8.35
C SER A 135 -1.62 -23.53 -7.72
N SER A 136 -2.47 -24.42 -7.25
CA SER A 136 -2.09 -25.77 -6.84
C SER A 136 -3.22 -26.68 -7.26
N ARG A 137 -3.20 -27.04 -8.54
CA ARG A 137 -3.18 -28.42 -9.04
C ARG A 137 -3.21 -28.39 -10.56
#